data_AF-A0A2A4JXJ2-F1
#
_entry.id   AF-A0A2A4JXJ2-F1
#
_cell.length_a   1.000
_cell.length_b   1.000
_cell.length_c   1.000
_cell.angle_alpha   90.00
_cell.angle_beta   90.00
_cell.angle_gamma   90.00
#
_symmetry.space_group_name_H-M   'P 1'
#
loop_
_entity.id
_entity.type
_entity.pdbx_description
1 polymer ?
#
loop_
_entity_poly.entity_id
_entity_poly.type
_entity_poly.pdbx_seq_one_letter_code
_entity_poly.pdbx_strand_id
1 'polypeptide(L)'
;MSKRKTGAVWEDREVLFDLPFNYLRLRPGEKIFDRIEPIEDTKGNSGTKGRMVITNLRILWHSMASPRINLSIGLNCILSTNTKVVNSGLRGTTQALNVLAAYKSNKYEFIFTNLSPNCVRHYTSVAGVHKAYTASRMYRDLKLRGAIIHNKQLRMLPLEKICLNEHSIWNLSSDSGNLGTLVVTNVRIVWFADVNDAFNVSMPYITIESIAIKDSKFGEALVFVVRPQSGGYVLGFRADPRERLRPLVTELQALHQAYTEKPIFGIELTWNNVDTKPDDDDIEELEEIGEPRGEMGPNLYLASQMAQNKGDAESLPVYSPYLGLAIEPLKEGFTLKSLFEVQTTS
;
A
#
# COMPACT_ATOMS: atom_id res chain seq x y z
N MET A 1 4.98 -16.33 -11.00
CA MET A 1 5.51 -16.47 -9.63
C MET A 1 4.35 -16.59 -8.67
N SER A 2 4.28 -17.68 -7.90
CA SER A 2 3.18 -17.97 -6.99
C SER A 2 3.12 -16.92 -5.87
N LYS A 3 2.12 -16.03 -5.90
CA LYS A 3 1.85 -15.03 -4.83
C LYS A 3 1.37 -15.68 -3.51
N ARG A 4 1.37 -17.02 -3.39
CA ARG A 4 0.98 -17.77 -2.18
C ARG A 4 2.08 -17.83 -1.11
N LYS A 5 2.71 -16.70 -0.76
CA LYS A 5 3.25 -16.57 0.61
C LYS A 5 2.10 -16.05 1.46
N THR A 6 1.53 -16.92 2.29
CA THR A 6 0.25 -16.84 3.03
C THR A 6 0.02 -15.64 3.96
N GLY A 7 0.80 -14.56 3.86
CA GLY A 7 0.60 -13.35 4.65
C GLY A 7 1.04 -12.04 3.97
N ALA A 8 1.61 -12.08 2.76
CA ALA A 8 2.00 -10.84 2.08
C ALA A 8 0.76 -10.12 1.52
N VAL A 9 0.52 -8.89 1.94
CA VAL A 9 -0.53 -8.02 1.40
C VAL A 9 0.06 -7.26 0.22
N TRP A 10 -0.49 -7.50 -0.96
CA TRP A 10 -0.06 -6.86 -2.20
C TRP A 10 -1.08 -5.82 -2.67
N GLU A 11 -2.33 -5.95 -2.23
CA GLU A 11 -3.48 -5.20 -2.66
C GLU A 11 -3.30 -3.69 -2.50
N ASP A 12 -2.62 -3.23 -1.43
CA ASP A 12 -2.32 -1.81 -1.20
C ASP A 12 -1.04 -1.33 -1.90
N ARG A 13 -0.18 -2.23 -2.38
CA ARG A 13 1.20 -1.96 -2.81
C ARG A 13 1.45 -2.15 -4.31
N GLU A 14 0.46 -2.63 -5.06
CA GLU A 14 0.60 -2.86 -6.49
C GLU A 14 -0.47 -2.13 -7.31
N VAL A 15 -0.13 -1.89 -8.58
CA VAL A 15 -1.06 -1.45 -9.62
C VAL A 15 -1.12 -2.55 -10.67
N LEU A 16 -2.30 -3.14 -10.87
CA LEU A 16 -2.50 -4.29 -11.75
C LEU A 16 -3.70 -4.08 -12.67
N PHE A 17 -3.68 -4.77 -13.81
CA PHE A 17 -4.69 -4.70 -14.87
C PHE A 17 -5.14 -6.11 -15.24
N ASP A 18 -6.37 -6.24 -15.73
CA ASP A 18 -6.99 -7.45 -16.26
C ASP A 18 -6.77 -8.67 -15.35
N LEU A 19 -7.03 -8.45 -14.05
CA LEU A 19 -6.86 -9.47 -13.03
C LEU A 19 -7.87 -10.60 -13.23
N PRO A 20 -7.47 -11.86 -12.99
CA PRO A 20 -8.42 -12.95 -12.85
C PRO A 20 -9.41 -12.65 -11.73
N PHE A 21 -10.65 -13.12 -11.88
CA PHE A 21 -11.75 -12.80 -10.97
C PHE A 21 -11.43 -13.08 -9.49
N ASN A 22 -10.70 -14.16 -9.22
CA ASN A 22 -10.26 -14.53 -7.87
C ASN A 22 -9.44 -13.44 -7.15
N TYR A 23 -8.75 -12.56 -7.88
CA TYR A 23 -7.99 -11.44 -7.30
C TYR A 23 -8.83 -10.18 -7.04
N LEU A 24 -10.05 -10.11 -7.59
CA LEU A 24 -11.02 -9.03 -7.30
C LEU A 24 -11.79 -9.27 -6.01
N ARG A 25 -11.81 -10.52 -5.52
CA ARG A 25 -12.39 -10.86 -4.21
C ARG A 25 -11.67 -10.12 -3.09
N LEU A 26 -12.45 -9.75 -2.07
CA LEU A 26 -11.93 -9.09 -0.90
C LEU A 26 -11.04 -10.03 -0.09
N ARG A 27 -9.86 -9.55 0.27
CA ARG A 27 -8.99 -10.24 1.23
C ARG A 27 -9.60 -10.20 2.64
N PRO A 28 -9.31 -11.18 3.53
CA PRO A 28 -9.58 -11.00 4.95
C PRO A 28 -9.08 -9.65 5.48
N GLY A 29 -9.95 -8.91 6.17
CA GLY A 29 -9.69 -7.56 6.68
C GLY A 29 -9.90 -6.44 5.65
N GLU A 30 -10.03 -6.76 4.36
CA GLU A 30 -10.43 -5.79 3.33
C GLU A 30 -11.93 -5.49 3.44
N LYS A 31 -12.31 -4.22 3.35
CA LYS A 31 -13.70 -3.75 3.48
C LYS A 31 -14.00 -2.72 2.41
N ILE A 32 -15.22 -2.76 1.89
CA ILE A 32 -15.71 -1.77 0.92
C ILE A 32 -16.22 -0.56 1.69
N PHE A 33 -15.73 0.63 1.31
CA PHE A 33 -16.24 1.91 1.80
C PHE A 33 -17.27 2.49 0.85
N ASP A 34 -17.13 2.24 -0.45
CA ASP A 34 -18.04 2.78 -1.44
C ASP A 34 -18.10 1.95 -2.73
N ARG A 35 -19.25 1.97 -3.39
CA ARG A 35 -19.49 1.43 -4.72
C ARG A 35 -20.13 2.53 -5.55
N ILE A 36 -19.51 2.85 -6.68
CA ILE A 36 -19.92 3.97 -7.52
C ILE A 36 -20.13 3.47 -8.93
N GLU A 37 -21.35 3.63 -9.40
CA GLU A 37 -21.77 3.29 -10.74
C GLU A 37 -22.84 4.28 -11.25
N PRO A 38 -22.88 4.54 -12.55
CA PRO A 38 -21.93 4.12 -13.59
C PRO A 38 -20.71 5.06 -13.67
N ILE A 39 -19.51 4.48 -13.81
CA ILE A 39 -18.25 5.24 -13.90
C ILE A 39 -17.36 4.71 -15.03
N GLU A 40 -16.90 5.62 -15.89
CA GLU A 40 -16.07 5.32 -17.05
C GLU A 40 -14.59 5.51 -16.69
N ASP A 41 -13.73 4.56 -17.09
CA ASP A 41 -12.29 4.80 -17.21
C ASP A 41 -12.02 5.50 -18.55
N THR A 42 -11.98 6.83 -18.52
CA THR A 42 -11.87 7.67 -19.72
C THR A 42 -10.51 7.56 -20.40
N LYS A 43 -9.45 7.19 -19.66
CA LYS A 43 -8.11 7.10 -20.26
C LYS A 43 -7.84 5.71 -20.83
N GLY A 44 -8.17 4.65 -20.11
CA GLY A 44 -7.88 3.28 -20.53
C GLY A 44 -9.00 2.64 -21.35
N ASN A 45 -10.26 2.98 -21.09
CA ASN A 45 -11.42 2.25 -21.62
C ASN A 45 -12.58 3.20 -21.98
N SER A 46 -12.29 4.27 -22.73
CA SER A 46 -13.31 5.25 -23.08
C SER A 46 -14.48 4.62 -23.86
N GLY A 47 -15.69 5.09 -23.60
CA GLY A 47 -16.91 4.53 -24.17
C GLY A 47 -17.49 3.35 -23.38
N THR A 48 -16.78 2.85 -22.36
CA THR A 48 -17.21 1.67 -21.59
C THR A 48 -17.74 2.06 -20.21
N LYS A 49 -18.95 1.62 -19.89
CA LYS A 49 -19.51 1.74 -18.54
C LYS A 49 -18.84 0.73 -17.61
N GLY A 50 -18.41 1.20 -16.45
CA GLY A 50 -17.85 0.35 -15.41
C GLY A 50 -18.42 0.67 -14.04
N ARG A 51 -17.92 -0.10 -13.07
CA ARG A 51 -18.18 0.05 -11.64
C ARG A 51 -16.86 0.30 -10.94
N MET A 52 -16.82 1.31 -10.08
CA MET A 52 -15.69 1.56 -9.18
C MET A 52 -16.03 1.07 -7.78
N VAL A 53 -15.15 0.28 -7.20
CA VAL A 53 -15.26 -0.21 -5.82
C VAL A 53 -14.08 0.32 -5.04
N ILE A 54 -14.37 1.10 -4.00
CA ILE A 54 -13.35 1.74 -3.15
C ILE A 54 -13.27 0.93 -1.86
N THR A 55 -12.14 0.25 -1.65
CA THR A 55 -11.88 -0.53 -0.44
C THR A 55 -10.94 0.20 0.49
N ASN A 56 -10.72 -0.34 1.68
CA ASN A 56 -9.72 0.17 2.62
C ASN A 56 -8.26 -0.05 2.19
N LEU A 57 -7.99 -0.82 1.13
CA LEU A 57 -6.65 -1.10 0.64
C LEU A 57 -6.39 -0.65 -0.79
N ARG A 58 -7.42 -0.66 -1.65
CA ARG A 58 -7.29 -0.40 -3.09
C ARG A 58 -8.55 0.19 -3.69
N ILE A 59 -8.38 0.77 -4.86
CA ILE A 59 -9.47 1.15 -5.76
C ILE A 59 -9.53 0.08 -6.86
N LEU A 60 -10.70 -0.52 -7.03
CA LEU A 60 -10.99 -1.44 -8.12
C LEU A 60 -11.88 -0.72 -9.13
N TRP A 61 -11.63 -0.98 -10.41
CA TRP A 61 -12.58 -0.65 -11.46
C TRP A 61 -12.71 -1.85 -12.39
N HIS A 62 -13.93 -2.17 -12.80
CA HIS A 62 -14.16 -3.19 -13.82
C HIS A 62 -15.28 -2.76 -14.76
N SER A 63 -15.19 -3.19 -16.01
CA SER A 63 -16.25 -2.98 -16.99
C SER A 63 -17.51 -3.77 -16.58
N MET A 64 -18.68 -3.14 -16.80
CA MET A 64 -19.97 -3.80 -16.64
C MET A 64 -20.30 -4.73 -17.81
N ALA A 65 -19.75 -4.45 -19.00
CA ALA A 65 -19.98 -5.27 -20.18
C ALA A 65 -19.06 -6.51 -20.21
N SER A 66 -17.82 -6.38 -19.72
CA SER A 66 -16.88 -7.50 -19.62
C SER A 66 -15.97 -7.35 -18.39
N PRO A 67 -16.25 -8.05 -17.28
CA PRO A 67 -15.45 -7.98 -16.05
C PRO A 67 -13.98 -8.38 -16.21
N ARG A 68 -13.62 -9.04 -17.33
CA ARG A 68 -12.23 -9.33 -17.71
C ARG A 68 -11.38 -8.07 -17.86
N ILE A 69 -12.01 -6.98 -18.29
CA ILE A 69 -11.38 -5.66 -18.38
C ILE A 69 -11.55 -5.01 -17.01
N ASN A 70 -10.47 -5.02 -16.23
CA ASN A 70 -10.46 -4.47 -14.90
C ASN A 70 -9.10 -3.90 -14.51
N LEU A 71 -9.07 -3.15 -13.43
CA LEU A 71 -7.86 -2.60 -12.84
C LEU A 71 -7.96 -2.57 -11.32
N SER A 72 -6.81 -2.63 -10.68
CA SER A 72 -6.63 -2.52 -9.24
C SER A 72 -5.50 -1.54 -8.95
N ILE A 73 -5.79 -0.50 -8.17
CA ILE A 73 -4.85 0.53 -7.76
C ILE A 73 -4.71 0.47 -6.24
N GLY A 74 -3.58 -0.02 -5.75
CA GLY A 74 -3.27 0.00 -4.32
C GLY A 74 -3.15 1.42 -3.77
N LEU A 75 -3.73 1.69 -2.60
CA LEU A 75 -3.74 3.02 -2.00
C LEU A 75 -2.34 3.53 -1.63
N ASN A 76 -1.37 2.65 -1.38
CA ASN A 76 0.02 3.06 -1.14
C ASN A 76 0.74 3.49 -2.43
N CYS A 77 0.20 3.13 -3.60
CA CYS A 77 0.76 3.52 -4.89
C CYS A 77 0.29 4.91 -5.32
N ILE A 78 -0.78 5.45 -4.73
CA ILE A 78 -1.35 6.73 -5.12
C ILE A 78 -0.41 7.86 -4.67
N LEU A 79 -0.03 8.70 -5.62
CA LEU A 79 0.77 9.91 -5.40
C LEU A 79 -0.12 11.13 -5.18
N SER A 80 -1.15 11.28 -6.01
CA SER A 80 -2.06 12.43 -5.94
C SER A 80 -3.42 12.12 -6.55
N THR A 81 -4.46 12.77 -6.03
CA THR A 81 -5.83 12.75 -6.56
C THR A 81 -6.26 14.17 -6.88
N ASN A 82 -6.55 14.46 -8.14
CA ASN A 82 -6.91 15.80 -8.63
C ASN A 82 -8.19 15.75 -9.48
N THR A 83 -8.81 16.89 -9.74
CA THR A 83 -9.91 17.02 -10.71
C THR A 83 -9.36 17.55 -12.03
N LYS A 84 -9.76 16.96 -13.16
CA LYS A 84 -9.34 17.37 -14.51
C LYS A 84 -10.56 17.46 -15.42
N VAL A 85 -10.61 18.49 -16.27
CA VAL A 85 -11.62 18.58 -17.33
C VAL A 85 -11.19 17.69 -18.48
N VAL A 86 -12.05 16.77 -18.90
CA VAL A 86 -11.78 15.79 -19.95
C VAL A 86 -12.99 15.65 -20.87
N ASN A 87 -12.76 15.17 -22.09
CA ASN A 87 -13.82 14.81 -23.01
C ASN A 87 -14.11 13.31 -22.89
N SER A 88 -15.18 12.95 -22.20
CA SER A 88 -15.63 11.56 -22.03
C SER A 88 -16.33 11.07 -23.29
N GLY A 89 -16.08 9.81 -23.67
CA GLY A 89 -16.74 9.20 -24.82
C GLY A 89 -18.26 9.06 -24.64
N LEU A 90 -18.75 9.00 -23.40
CA LEU A 90 -20.17 8.83 -23.08
C LEU A 90 -20.87 10.12 -22.61
N ARG A 91 -20.13 11.12 -22.10
CA ARG A 91 -20.69 12.36 -21.53
C ARG A 91 -20.24 13.66 -22.22
N GLY A 92 -19.30 13.61 -23.15
CA GLY A 92 -18.69 14.81 -23.71
C GLY A 92 -17.79 15.53 -22.68
N THR A 93 -17.66 16.85 -22.77
CA THR A 93 -16.75 17.62 -21.89
C THR A 93 -17.29 17.67 -20.46
N THR A 94 -16.54 17.09 -19.51
CA THR A 94 -16.93 17.01 -18.10
C THR A 94 -15.71 16.98 -17.17
N GLN A 95 -15.94 17.15 -15.88
CA GLN A 95 -14.90 16.97 -14.86
C GLN A 95 -14.78 15.50 -14.49
N ALA A 96 -13.55 15.01 -14.44
CA ALA A 96 -13.19 13.65 -14.06
C ALA A 96 -12.17 13.63 -12.91
N LEU A 97 -12.17 12.52 -12.16
CA LEU A 97 -11.18 12.22 -11.14
C LEU A 97 -9.89 11.75 -11.82
N ASN A 98 -8.81 12.48 -11.60
CA ASN A 98 -7.47 12.11 -12.00
C ASN A 98 -6.72 11.49 -10.82
N VAL A 99 -6.32 10.23 -10.93
CA VAL A 99 -5.49 9.52 -9.95
C VAL A 99 -4.11 9.28 -10.56
N LEU A 100 -3.08 9.90 -9.99
CA LEU A 100 -1.70 9.60 -10.32
C LEU A 100 -1.19 8.54 -9.34
N ALA A 101 -0.63 7.45 -9.86
CA ALA A 101 -0.03 6.39 -9.06
C ALA A 101 1.36 6.04 -9.57
N ALA A 102 2.23 5.56 -8.69
CA ALA A 102 3.52 5.00 -9.05
C ALA A 102 3.63 3.57 -8.52
N TYR A 103 4.10 2.68 -9.37
CA TYR A 103 4.42 1.31 -9.00
C TYR A 103 5.69 0.87 -9.73
N LYS A 104 6.69 0.44 -8.95
CA LYS A 104 8.07 0.24 -9.41
C LYS A 104 8.61 1.53 -10.05
N SER A 105 9.28 1.44 -11.20
CA SER A 105 9.78 2.58 -11.97
C SER A 105 8.70 3.30 -12.77
N ASN A 106 7.47 2.76 -12.84
CA ASN A 106 6.43 3.28 -13.72
C ASN A 106 5.48 4.23 -12.98
N LYS A 107 5.13 5.33 -13.66
CA LYS A 107 4.06 6.24 -13.25
C LYS A 107 2.85 6.02 -14.14
N TYR A 108 1.70 5.89 -13.50
CA TYR A 108 0.40 5.69 -14.13
C TYR A 108 -0.50 6.88 -13.81
N GLU A 109 -1.29 7.30 -14.78
CA GLU A 109 -2.34 8.30 -14.60
C GLU A 109 -3.66 7.63 -15.01
N PHE A 110 -4.66 7.70 -14.14
CA PHE A 110 -5.99 7.13 -14.34
C PHE A 110 -7.02 8.26 -14.32
N ILE A 111 -8.00 8.19 -15.22
CA ILE A 111 -9.03 9.22 -15.34
C ILE A 111 -10.40 8.57 -15.27
N PHE A 112 -11.13 8.86 -14.20
CA PHE A 112 -12.45 8.29 -13.96
C PHE A 112 -13.55 9.35 -14.08
N THR A 113 -14.46 9.14 -15.03
CA THR A 113 -15.60 10.02 -15.26
C THR A 113 -16.87 9.42 -14.70
N ASN A 114 -17.52 10.13 -13.79
CA ASN A 114 -18.84 9.75 -13.31
C ASN A 114 -19.91 10.10 -14.35
N LEU A 115 -20.64 9.07 -14.78
CA LEU A 115 -21.64 9.19 -15.82
C LEU A 115 -23.00 9.66 -15.25
N SER A 116 -23.21 9.55 -13.94
CA SER A 116 -24.37 10.12 -13.28
C SER A 116 -24.28 11.65 -13.23
N PRO A 117 -25.31 12.38 -13.69
CA PRO A 117 -25.31 13.84 -13.65
C PRO A 117 -25.25 14.33 -12.20
N ASN A 118 -24.50 15.41 -11.95
CA ASN A 118 -24.34 16.08 -10.65
C ASN A 118 -23.79 15.21 -9.50
N CYS A 119 -23.27 14.01 -9.78
CA CYS A 119 -22.69 13.15 -8.75
C CYS A 119 -21.17 13.38 -8.63
N VAL A 120 -20.74 13.88 -7.47
CA VAL A 120 -19.33 14.13 -7.11
C VAL A 120 -18.79 13.11 -6.10
N ARG A 121 -19.56 12.06 -5.79
CA ARG A 121 -19.27 11.06 -4.76
C ARG A 121 -17.90 10.39 -4.95
N HIS A 122 -17.50 10.12 -6.20
CA HIS A 122 -16.22 9.50 -6.51
C HIS A 122 -15.02 10.35 -6.09
N TYR A 123 -15.13 11.68 -6.12
CA TYR A 123 -14.08 12.55 -5.61
C TYR A 123 -13.95 12.44 -4.09
N THR A 124 -15.06 12.59 -3.37
CA THR A 124 -15.07 12.61 -1.91
C THR A 124 -14.68 11.26 -1.32
N SER A 125 -15.15 10.17 -1.92
CA SER A 125 -14.87 8.80 -1.45
C SER A 125 -13.42 8.40 -1.69
N VAL A 126 -12.89 8.62 -2.89
CA VAL A 126 -11.49 8.29 -3.17
C VAL A 126 -10.55 9.15 -2.32
N ALA A 127 -10.76 10.47 -2.26
CA ALA A 127 -9.92 11.36 -1.47
C ALA A 127 -10.02 11.08 0.03
N GLY A 128 -11.23 10.83 0.54
CA GLY A 128 -11.48 10.52 1.95
C GLY A 128 -10.79 9.24 2.38
N VAL A 129 -10.96 8.15 1.63
CA VAL A 129 -10.33 6.86 1.91
C VAL A 129 -8.81 6.93 1.78
N HIS A 130 -8.28 7.60 0.74
CA HIS A 130 -6.84 7.77 0.58
C HIS A 130 -6.21 8.58 1.73
N LYS A 131 -6.91 9.62 2.22
CA LYS A 131 -6.48 10.39 3.40
C LYS A 131 -6.46 9.53 4.67
N ALA A 132 -7.53 8.76 4.91
CA ALA A 132 -7.61 7.85 6.05
C ALA A 132 -6.55 6.72 5.99
N TYR A 133 -6.28 6.21 4.78
CA TYR A 133 -5.20 5.27 4.53
C TYR A 133 -3.83 5.86 4.92
N THR A 134 -3.54 7.09 4.48
CA THR A 134 -2.27 7.77 4.77
C THR A 134 -2.11 8.10 6.26
N ALA A 135 -3.18 8.50 6.94
CA ALA A 135 -3.16 8.81 8.37
C ALA A 135 -2.92 7.58 9.26
N SER A 136 -3.26 6.38 8.79
CA SER A 136 -3.19 5.12 9.54
C SER A 136 -1.95 4.26 9.24
N ARG A 137 -0.90 4.82 8.64
CA ARG A 137 0.31 4.07 8.25
C ARG A 137 0.98 3.30 9.40
N MET A 138 0.85 3.74 10.64
CA MET A 138 1.41 3.06 11.82
C MET A 138 0.88 1.64 12.05
N TYR A 139 -0.26 1.28 11.45
CA TYR A 139 -0.78 -0.10 11.47
C TYR A 139 -0.09 -1.03 10.47
N ARG A 140 0.67 -0.49 9.51
CA ARG A 140 1.13 -1.26 8.33
C ARG A 140 2.59 -1.07 7.96
N ASP A 141 3.20 0.03 8.40
CA ASP A 141 4.60 0.34 8.11
C ASP A 141 5.48 0.17 9.35
N LEU A 142 6.62 -0.51 9.16
CA LEU A 142 7.69 -0.58 10.15
C LEU A 142 8.23 0.84 10.41
N LYS A 143 8.40 1.20 11.68
CA LYS A 143 9.04 2.45 12.08
C LYS A 143 10.18 2.21 13.06
N LEU A 144 11.32 2.81 12.73
CA LEU A 144 12.49 2.90 13.60
C LEU A 144 12.58 4.33 14.14
N ARG A 145 12.90 4.47 15.43
CA ARG A 145 13.07 5.77 16.11
C ARG A 145 11.88 6.72 15.91
N GLY A 146 10.67 6.18 16.07
CA GLY A 146 9.43 6.95 15.93
C GLY A 146 9.05 7.67 17.22
N ALA A 147 8.30 8.77 17.11
CA ALA A 147 7.68 9.44 18.26
C ALA A 147 6.42 8.67 18.74
N ILE A 148 6.64 7.47 19.27
CA ILE A 148 5.58 6.53 19.66
C ILE A 148 5.42 6.38 21.18
N ILE A 149 6.41 6.85 21.96
CA ILE A 149 6.38 6.80 23.42
C ILE A 149 6.14 8.20 23.96
N HIS A 150 5.27 8.31 24.96
CA HIS A 150 5.03 9.54 25.71
C HIS A 150 4.96 9.20 27.19
N ASN A 151 5.77 9.86 28.03
CA ASN A 151 5.86 9.59 29.48
C ASN A 151 6.04 8.10 29.82
N LYS A 152 6.96 7.42 29.12
CA LYS A 152 7.24 5.96 29.25
C LYS A 152 6.05 5.05 28.96
N GLN A 153 5.01 5.56 28.32
CA GLN A 153 3.85 4.78 27.87
C GLN A 153 3.74 4.81 26.35
N LEU A 154 3.25 3.70 25.78
CA LEU A 154 2.99 3.62 24.35
C LEU A 154 1.80 4.50 23.98
N ARG A 155 1.98 5.38 22.99
CA ARG A 155 0.88 6.10 22.36
C ARG A 155 0.08 5.13 21.49
N MET A 156 -1.07 4.74 22.02
CA MET A 156 -1.99 3.78 21.40
C MET A 156 -2.61 4.34 20.12
N LEU A 157 -2.73 3.49 19.11
CA LEU A 157 -3.57 3.76 17.92
C LEU A 157 -5.06 3.50 18.24
N PRO A 158 -6.01 4.06 17.46
CA PRO A 158 -7.45 3.98 17.77
C PRO A 158 -8.02 2.58 18.05
N LEU A 159 -7.57 1.56 17.30
CA LEU A 159 -8.00 0.16 17.38
C LEU A 159 -6.97 -0.73 18.08
N GLU A 160 -5.95 -0.13 18.68
CA GLU A 160 -4.86 -0.84 19.33
C GLU A 160 -5.21 -1.14 20.79
N LYS A 161 -4.94 -2.37 21.22
CA LYS A 161 -5.09 -2.85 22.59
C LYS A 161 -3.82 -3.58 23.00
N ILE A 162 -3.33 -3.28 24.20
CA ILE A 162 -2.16 -3.96 24.77
C ILE A 162 -2.58 -5.38 25.16
N CYS A 163 -1.81 -6.36 24.69
CA CYS A 163 -1.97 -7.77 25.04
C CYS A 163 -0.94 -8.20 26.09
N LEU A 164 0.33 -7.82 25.90
CA LEU A 164 1.42 -8.15 26.81
C LEU A 164 2.33 -6.93 27.00
N ASN A 165 2.97 -6.85 28.16
CA ASN A 165 3.96 -5.84 28.47
C ASN A 165 5.15 -6.50 29.19
N GLU A 166 6.20 -6.80 28.44
CA GLU A 166 7.38 -7.51 28.91
C GLU A 166 8.53 -6.53 29.16
N HIS A 167 9.02 -6.52 30.39
CA HIS A 167 10.18 -5.73 30.78
C HIS A 167 11.46 -6.56 30.61
N SER A 168 12.61 -5.92 30.76
CA SER A 168 13.91 -6.59 30.73
C SER A 168 14.23 -7.30 29.41
N ILE A 169 13.79 -6.70 28.29
CA ILE A 169 14.08 -7.20 26.94
C ILE A 169 15.24 -6.42 26.35
N TRP A 170 16.37 -7.10 26.19
CA TRP A 170 17.58 -6.55 25.60
C TRP A 170 17.50 -6.57 24.09
N ASN A 171 17.73 -5.44 23.43
CA ASN A 171 17.96 -5.38 22.00
C ASN A 171 19.42 -5.73 21.68
N LEU A 172 19.63 -6.63 20.71
CA LEU A 172 20.94 -7.17 20.33
C LEU A 172 21.51 -6.55 19.03
N SER A 173 20.95 -5.42 18.57
CA SER A 173 21.44 -4.75 17.35
C SER A 173 22.71 -3.91 17.57
N SER A 174 23.08 -3.65 18.83
CA SER A 174 24.27 -2.89 19.23
C SER A 174 25.21 -3.74 20.07
N ASP A 175 26.52 -3.48 20.00
CA ASP A 175 27.56 -4.27 20.69
C ASP A 175 27.41 -4.32 22.22
N SER A 176 26.91 -3.25 22.84
CA SER A 176 26.67 -3.18 24.28
C SER A 176 25.31 -3.74 24.71
N GLY A 177 24.41 -4.00 23.75
CA GLY A 177 22.98 -4.22 24.00
C GLY A 177 22.28 -2.99 24.60
N ASN A 178 20.98 -2.89 24.42
CA ASN A 178 20.16 -1.87 25.09
C ASN A 178 19.03 -2.55 25.85
N LEU A 179 18.91 -2.27 27.15
CA LEU A 179 17.78 -2.71 27.97
C LEU A 179 16.53 -1.91 27.62
N GLY A 180 15.41 -2.58 27.49
CA GLY A 180 14.15 -1.94 27.18
C GLY A 180 12.92 -2.79 27.50
N THR A 181 11.79 -2.23 27.12
CA THR A 181 10.47 -2.81 27.33
C THR A 181 9.84 -3.18 25.99
N LEU A 182 9.28 -4.39 25.90
CA LEU A 182 8.57 -4.92 24.74
C LEU A 182 7.05 -4.90 25.03
N VAL A 183 6.34 -4.00 24.35
CA VAL A 183 4.89 -3.90 24.40
C VAL A 183 4.31 -4.62 23.19
N VAL A 184 3.50 -5.65 23.46
CA VAL A 184 2.84 -6.46 22.44
C VAL A 184 1.38 -6.05 22.39
N THR A 185 0.91 -5.61 21.22
CA THR A 185 -0.49 -5.24 21.00
C THR A 185 -1.15 -6.20 20.03
N ASN A 186 -2.45 -6.00 19.81
CA ASN A 186 -3.22 -6.74 18.79
C ASN A 186 -2.88 -6.35 17.34
N VAL A 187 -2.10 -5.27 17.10
CA VAL A 187 -1.76 -4.82 15.73
C VAL A 187 -0.27 -4.76 15.44
N ARG A 188 0.57 -4.56 16.47
CA ARG A 188 2.02 -4.40 16.31
C ARG A 188 2.77 -4.77 17.58
N ILE A 189 4.06 -5.02 17.42
CA ILE A 189 5.00 -5.23 18.51
C ILE A 189 5.89 -3.99 18.59
N VAL A 190 5.99 -3.39 19.77
CA VAL A 190 6.81 -2.21 20.01
C VAL A 190 7.88 -2.54 21.03
N TRP A 191 9.12 -2.17 20.73
CA TRP A 191 10.20 -2.18 21.71
C TRP A 191 10.77 -0.76 21.84
N PHE A 192 11.07 -0.33 23.06
CA PHE A 192 11.77 0.92 23.31
C PHE A 192 12.78 0.76 24.45
N ALA A 193 13.91 1.48 24.37
CA ALA A 193 14.91 1.44 25.42
C ALA A 193 14.49 2.27 26.64
N ASP A 194 14.82 1.77 27.83
CA ASP A 194 14.40 2.38 29.09
C ASP A 194 15.14 3.70 29.37
N VAL A 195 16.42 3.78 28.98
CA VAL A 195 17.25 4.99 29.15
C VAL A 195 16.87 6.06 28.12
N ASN A 196 16.79 5.68 26.85
CA ASN A 196 16.49 6.58 25.74
C ASN A 196 15.30 6.05 24.94
N ASP A 197 14.11 6.58 25.22
CA ASP A 197 12.87 6.16 24.57
C ASP A 197 12.80 6.52 23.08
N ALA A 198 13.63 7.45 22.59
CA ALA A 198 13.79 7.70 21.16
C ALA A 198 14.46 6.52 20.43
N PHE A 199 15.18 5.65 21.15
CA PHE A 199 15.65 4.38 20.61
C PHE A 199 14.57 3.32 20.73
N ASN A 200 13.71 3.27 19.72
CA ASN A 200 12.57 2.36 19.66
C ASN A 200 12.36 1.77 18.26
N VAL A 201 11.57 0.71 18.21
CA VAL A 201 11.09 0.08 16.99
C VAL A 201 9.62 -0.30 17.14
N SER A 202 8.83 -0.04 16.10
CA SER A 202 7.42 -0.41 16.01
C SER A 202 7.23 -1.31 14.79
N MET A 203 6.87 -2.56 15.02
CA MET A 203 6.77 -3.65 14.04
C MET A 203 5.31 -4.12 13.93
N PRO A 204 4.53 -3.62 12.96
CA PRO A 204 3.21 -4.16 12.68
C PRO A 204 3.29 -5.62 12.20
N TYR A 205 2.34 -6.45 12.62
CA TYR A 205 2.34 -7.89 12.29
C TYR A 205 2.40 -8.15 10.78
N ILE A 206 1.73 -7.33 9.98
CA ILE A 206 1.78 -7.40 8.50
C ILE A 206 3.20 -7.31 7.92
N THR A 207 4.13 -6.64 8.61
CA THR A 207 5.53 -6.50 8.18
C THR A 207 6.39 -7.69 8.57
N ILE A 208 5.94 -8.53 9.50
CA ILE A 208 6.71 -9.66 10.04
C ILE A 208 6.53 -10.88 9.11
N GLU A 209 7.65 -11.50 8.74
CA GLU A 209 7.67 -12.76 7.99
C GLU A 209 7.68 -13.96 8.93
N SER A 210 8.53 -13.92 9.98
CA SER A 210 8.62 -15.00 10.95
C SER A 210 9.12 -14.51 12.31
N ILE A 211 8.67 -15.21 13.36
CA ILE A 211 9.10 -15.03 14.75
C ILE A 211 9.68 -16.37 15.20
N ALA A 212 10.95 -16.39 15.60
CA ALA A 212 11.65 -17.63 15.97
C ALA A 212 12.70 -17.40 17.05
N ILE A 213 13.11 -18.48 17.70
CA ILE A 213 14.31 -18.50 18.54
C ILE A 213 15.50 -18.89 17.66
N LYS A 214 16.60 -18.16 17.77
CA LYS A 214 17.87 -18.50 17.12
C LYS A 214 19.03 -18.33 18.09
N ASP A 215 20.08 -19.10 17.87
CA ASP A 215 21.33 -18.92 18.60
C ASP A 215 22.03 -17.62 18.17
N SER A 216 22.52 -16.88 19.16
CA SER A 216 23.31 -15.67 18.98
C SER A 216 24.64 -15.78 19.75
N LYS A 217 25.55 -14.83 19.53
CA LYS A 217 26.78 -14.70 20.34
C LYS A 217 26.52 -14.59 21.85
N PHE A 218 25.29 -14.22 22.24
CA PHE A 218 24.89 -13.99 23.63
C PHE A 218 23.92 -15.06 24.16
N GLY A 219 23.76 -16.18 23.45
CA GLY A 219 22.82 -17.27 23.76
C GLY A 219 21.56 -17.26 22.89
N GLU A 220 20.55 -18.04 23.27
CA GLU A 220 19.24 -18.07 22.60
C GLU A 220 18.62 -16.65 22.58
N ALA A 221 18.14 -16.24 21.40
CA ALA A 221 17.55 -14.93 21.17
C ALA A 221 16.23 -15.04 20.41
N LEU A 222 15.28 -14.17 20.75
CA LEU A 222 14.06 -13.92 20.00
C LEU A 222 14.42 -13.14 18.74
N VAL A 223 14.11 -13.68 17.58
CA VAL A 223 14.42 -13.07 16.29
C VAL A 223 13.14 -12.81 15.51
N PHE A 224 12.95 -11.54 15.13
CA PHE A 224 11.96 -11.12 14.16
C PHE A 224 12.62 -10.97 12.80
N VAL A 225 12.09 -11.65 11.80
CA VAL A 225 12.45 -11.44 10.39
C VAL A 225 11.36 -10.59 9.76
N VAL A 226 11.71 -9.41 9.27
CA VAL A 226 10.82 -8.49 8.56
C VAL A 226 10.82 -8.85 7.08
N ARG A 227 9.65 -8.78 6.44
CA ARG A 227 9.49 -9.06 5.01
C ARG A 227 10.39 -8.15 4.15
N PRO A 228 10.92 -8.64 3.01
CA PRO A 228 11.76 -7.83 2.12
C PRO A 228 11.09 -6.52 1.64
N GLN A 229 9.77 -6.56 1.41
CA GLN A 229 8.97 -5.40 0.99
C GLN A 229 8.88 -4.30 2.07
N SER A 230 9.22 -4.62 3.32
CA SER A 230 9.24 -3.72 4.48
C SER A 230 10.66 -3.45 4.99
N GLY A 231 11.69 -3.74 4.17
CA GLY A 231 13.09 -3.43 4.44
C GLY A 231 13.97 -4.61 4.83
N GLY A 232 13.42 -5.82 5.00
CA GLY A 232 14.23 -7.03 5.18
C GLY A 232 15.08 -7.08 6.46
N TYR A 233 14.68 -6.36 7.50
CA TYR A 233 15.40 -6.30 8.77
C TYR A 233 15.35 -7.63 9.53
N VAL A 234 16.44 -7.94 10.23
CA VAL A 234 16.50 -9.03 11.21
C VAL A 234 16.78 -8.42 12.58
N LEU A 235 15.79 -8.51 13.47
CA LEU A 235 15.83 -7.85 14.78
C LEU A 235 15.91 -8.92 15.88
N GLY A 236 17.02 -8.89 16.63
CA GLY A 236 17.31 -9.84 17.71
C GLY A 236 17.09 -9.23 19.09
N PHE A 237 16.45 -9.99 19.96
CA PHE A 237 16.15 -9.62 21.34
C PHE A 237 16.48 -10.76 22.30
N ARG A 238 16.91 -10.42 23.52
CA ARG A 238 17.14 -11.39 24.60
C ARG A 238 16.27 -11.05 25.80
N ALA A 239 15.51 -12.04 26.28
CA ALA A 239 14.72 -11.92 27.49
C ALA A 239 15.55 -12.29 28.73
N ASP A 240 15.29 -11.61 29.84
CA ASP A 240 15.87 -11.89 31.15
C ASP A 240 14.75 -11.90 32.21
N PRO A 241 14.43 -13.04 32.85
CA PRO A 241 15.12 -14.33 32.83
C PRO A 241 14.93 -15.11 31.51
N ARG A 242 15.92 -15.96 31.17
CA ARG A 242 15.95 -16.74 29.90
C ARG A 242 14.75 -17.67 29.74
N GLU A 243 14.17 -18.15 30.84
CA GLU A 243 13.00 -19.04 30.84
C GLU A 243 11.76 -18.38 30.20
N ARG A 244 11.64 -17.04 30.27
CA ARG A 244 10.51 -16.30 29.69
C ARG A 244 10.52 -16.31 28.15
N LEU A 245 11.67 -16.58 27.52
CA LEU A 245 11.86 -16.52 26.08
C LEU A 245 10.91 -17.46 25.32
N ARG A 246 10.82 -18.73 25.75
CA ARG A 246 10.03 -19.75 25.04
C ARG A 246 8.53 -19.48 25.13
N PRO A 247 7.93 -19.21 26.31
CA PRO A 247 6.52 -18.85 26.39
C PRO A 247 6.20 -17.57 25.61
N LEU A 248 7.09 -16.57 25.64
CA LEU A 248 6.89 -15.31 24.92
C LEU A 248 6.82 -15.53 23.40
N VAL A 249 7.70 -16.36 22.84
CA VAL A 249 7.67 -16.69 21.40
C VAL A 249 6.37 -17.36 21.01
N THR A 250 5.87 -18.31 21.82
CA THR A 250 4.60 -18.99 21.56
C THR A 250 3.42 -18.01 21.55
N GLU A 251 3.37 -17.08 22.52
CA GLU A 251 2.33 -16.04 22.58
C GLU A 251 2.41 -15.09 21.37
N LEU A 252 3.61 -14.67 21.00
CA LEU A 252 3.85 -13.80 19.84
C LEU A 252 3.45 -14.48 18.52
N GLN A 253 3.74 -15.78 18.36
CA GLN A 253 3.36 -16.56 17.19
C GLN A 253 1.84 -16.71 17.10
N ALA A 254 1.17 -16.99 18.22
CA ALA A 254 -0.30 -17.08 18.28
C ALA A 254 -0.95 -15.74 17.90
N LEU A 255 -0.45 -14.62 18.43
CA LEU A 255 -0.96 -13.29 18.08
C LEU A 255 -0.69 -12.92 16.62
N HIS A 256 0.49 -13.25 16.09
CA HIS A 256 0.83 -13.04 14.68
C HIS A 256 -0.06 -13.87 13.74
N GLN A 257 -0.37 -15.12 14.11
CA GLN A 257 -1.30 -15.97 13.37
C GLN A 257 -2.72 -15.41 13.41
N ALA A 258 -3.22 -15.05 14.59
CA ALA A 258 -4.55 -14.46 14.76
C ALA A 258 -4.71 -13.16 13.95
N TYR A 259 -3.67 -12.31 13.92
CA TYR A 259 -3.67 -11.12 13.07
C TYR A 259 -3.68 -11.48 11.58
N THR A 260 -2.96 -12.53 11.16
CA THR A 260 -2.91 -12.94 9.74
C THR A 260 -4.27 -13.44 9.23
N GLU A 261 -5.04 -14.11 10.09
CA GLU A 261 -6.39 -14.59 9.76
C GLU A 261 -7.38 -13.43 9.60
N LYS A 262 -7.31 -12.41 10.46
CA LYS A 262 -8.20 -11.24 10.41
C LYS A 262 -7.42 -9.93 10.67
N PRO A 263 -6.71 -9.41 9.66
CA PRO A 263 -5.83 -8.27 9.85
C PRO A 263 -6.61 -6.99 10.10
N ILE A 264 -6.09 -6.18 11.02
CA ILE A 264 -6.58 -4.82 11.28
C ILE A 264 -5.68 -3.85 10.54
N PHE A 265 -6.18 -3.27 9.46
CA PHE A 265 -5.43 -2.30 8.67
C PHE A 265 -5.50 -0.88 9.23
N GLY A 266 -6.47 -0.54 10.08
CA GLY A 266 -6.55 0.75 10.76
C GLY A 266 -7.16 1.91 9.95
N ILE A 267 -7.68 1.64 8.76
CA ILE A 267 -8.44 2.63 7.98
C ILE A 267 -9.87 2.67 8.50
N GLU A 268 -10.27 3.81 9.06
CA GLU A 268 -11.63 4.08 9.51
C GLU A 268 -12.16 5.31 8.78
N LEU A 269 -13.41 5.24 8.32
CA LEU A 269 -14.10 6.36 7.70
C LEU A 269 -15.52 6.44 8.28
N THR A 270 -15.80 7.53 8.99
CA THR A 270 -17.14 7.80 9.51
C THR A 270 -17.87 8.68 8.50
N TRP A 271 -18.70 8.07 7.67
CA TRP A 271 -19.63 8.82 6.82
C TRP A 271 -20.77 9.32 7.70
N ASN A 272 -20.90 10.63 7.90
CA ASN A 272 -22.01 11.20 8.65
C ASN A 272 -23.36 11.17 7.90
N ASN A 273 -23.43 10.57 6.71
CA ASN A 273 -24.66 10.41 5.96
C ASN A 273 -24.98 8.93 5.79
N VAL A 274 -26.05 8.51 6.47
CA VAL A 274 -26.74 7.24 6.25
C VAL A 274 -27.54 7.38 4.97
N ASP A 275 -26.88 7.26 3.81
CA ASP A 275 -27.61 7.03 2.56
C ASP A 275 -27.57 5.53 2.27
N THR A 276 -28.78 4.98 2.25
CA THR A 276 -29.20 3.60 1.97
C THR A 276 -28.18 2.81 1.14
N LYS A 277 -27.61 1.77 1.77
CA LYS A 277 -27.00 0.67 1.03
C LYS A 277 -28.07 0.10 0.08
N PRO A 278 -27.80 -0.04 -1.22
CA PRO A 278 -28.60 -0.97 -2.01
C PRO A 278 -28.39 -2.38 -1.44
N ASP A 279 -29.49 -3.03 -1.08
CA ASP A 279 -29.56 -4.46 -0.78
C ASP A 279 -29.28 -5.23 -2.08
N ASP A 280 -28.00 -5.51 -2.34
CA ASP A 280 -27.53 -6.84 -2.73
C ASP A 280 -25.99 -6.85 -2.78
N ASP A 281 -25.38 -7.85 -2.13
CA ASP A 281 -23.94 -8.04 -2.08
C ASP A 281 -23.47 -8.94 -3.25
N ASP A 282 -23.90 -8.62 -4.48
CA ASP A 282 -23.61 -9.38 -5.72
C ASP A 282 -22.17 -9.21 -6.24
N ILE A 283 -21.19 -9.34 -5.36
CA ILE A 283 -19.82 -9.68 -5.78
C ILE A 283 -19.66 -11.20 -5.85
N GLU A 284 -20.53 -11.97 -5.17
CA GLU A 284 -20.54 -13.42 -5.23
C GLU A 284 -21.22 -13.97 -6.51
N GLU A 285 -22.08 -13.19 -7.17
CA GLU A 285 -22.87 -13.60 -8.35
C GLU A 285 -22.26 -13.26 -9.73
N LEU A 286 -20.96 -12.95 -9.81
CA LEU A 286 -20.31 -12.87 -11.11
C LEU A 286 -20.00 -14.28 -11.62
N GLU A 287 -20.85 -14.78 -12.52
CA GLU A 287 -20.66 -16.06 -13.21
C GLU A 287 -19.26 -16.10 -13.87
N GLU A 288 -18.52 -17.18 -13.58
CA GLU A 288 -17.19 -17.45 -14.10
C GLU A 288 -17.28 -17.76 -15.60
N ILE A 289 -17.28 -16.72 -16.44
CA ILE A 289 -17.20 -16.89 -17.90
C ILE A 289 -15.82 -17.49 -18.19
N GLY A 290 -15.80 -18.77 -18.58
CA GLY A 290 -14.60 -19.57 -18.79
C GLY A 290 -13.50 -18.84 -19.57
N GLU A 291 -12.26 -18.99 -19.10
CA GLU A 291 -11.05 -18.41 -19.68
C GLU A 291 -10.88 -18.84 -21.16
N PRO A 292 -10.99 -17.93 -22.15
CA PRO A 292 -10.46 -18.21 -23.47
C PRO A 292 -8.96 -17.94 -23.45
N ARG A 293 -8.22 -18.85 -24.08
CA ARG A 293 -6.76 -18.88 -24.16
C ARG A 293 -6.19 -17.56 -24.71
N GLY A 294 -5.39 -16.87 -23.90
CA GLY A 294 -4.14 -16.26 -24.37
C GLY A 294 -4.19 -14.95 -25.16
N GLU A 295 -5.31 -14.26 -25.27
CA GLU A 295 -5.34 -12.97 -25.98
C GLU A 295 -5.21 -11.79 -25.00
N MET A 296 -4.00 -11.23 -24.94
CA MET A 296 -3.72 -9.95 -24.29
C MET A 296 -4.55 -8.86 -24.99
N GLY A 297 -5.44 -8.17 -24.26
CA GLY A 297 -6.32 -7.16 -24.85
C GLY A 297 -5.54 -6.02 -25.55
N PRO A 298 -6.08 -5.41 -26.62
CA PRO A 298 -5.40 -4.35 -27.40
C PRO A 298 -4.92 -3.16 -26.55
N ASN A 299 -5.65 -2.85 -25.47
CA ASN A 299 -5.30 -1.76 -24.54
C ASN A 299 -4.12 -2.08 -23.63
N LEU A 300 -3.87 -3.37 -23.30
CA LEU A 300 -2.69 -3.80 -22.55
C LEU A 300 -1.44 -3.73 -23.42
N TYR A 301 -1.55 -3.94 -24.74
CA TYR A 301 -0.46 -3.68 -25.68
C TYR A 301 -0.09 -2.18 -25.71
N LEU A 302 -1.09 -1.28 -25.71
CA LEU A 302 -0.82 0.16 -25.73
C LEU A 302 -0.31 0.69 -24.38
N ALA A 303 -0.89 0.25 -23.26
CA ALA A 303 -0.43 0.63 -21.92
C ALA A 303 0.96 0.05 -21.61
N SER A 304 1.24 -1.18 -22.05
CA SER A 304 2.58 -1.75 -21.96
C SER A 304 3.57 -1.07 -22.92
N GLN A 305 3.16 -0.63 -24.12
CA GLN A 305 4.02 0.17 -25.01
C GLN A 305 4.32 1.56 -24.44
N MET A 306 3.36 2.24 -23.84
CA MET A 306 3.59 3.55 -23.19
C MET A 306 4.46 3.41 -21.93
N ALA A 307 4.34 2.30 -21.19
CA ALA A 307 5.25 1.94 -20.10
C ALA A 307 6.61 1.40 -20.60
N GLN A 308 6.68 0.90 -21.83
CA GLN A 308 7.88 0.47 -22.55
C GLN A 308 8.37 1.54 -23.54
N ASN A 309 8.20 2.82 -23.23
CA ASN A 309 9.15 3.81 -23.74
C ASN A 309 10.51 3.46 -23.14
N LYS A 310 11.25 2.58 -23.85
CA LYS A 310 12.61 2.12 -23.58
C LYS A 310 13.60 3.28 -23.74
N GLY A 311 13.47 4.28 -22.89
CA GLY A 311 14.43 5.37 -22.70
C GLY A 311 15.02 5.38 -21.28
N ASP A 312 14.24 4.94 -20.29
CA ASP A 312 14.64 5.04 -18.88
C ASP A 312 15.12 3.67 -18.38
N ALA A 313 16.31 3.25 -18.84
CA ALA A 313 17.16 2.55 -17.88
C ALA A 313 17.37 3.55 -16.73
N GLU A 314 17.01 3.20 -15.49
CA GLU A 314 17.10 4.06 -14.30
C GLU A 314 18.44 4.79 -14.27
N SER A 315 18.46 5.99 -14.84
CA SER A 315 19.69 6.69 -15.09
C SER A 315 20.04 7.41 -13.82
N LEU A 316 21.12 6.99 -13.17
CA LEU A 316 21.50 7.52 -11.87
C LEU A 316 21.69 9.05 -12.01
N PRO A 317 21.10 9.84 -11.10
CA PRO A 317 21.21 11.28 -11.18
C PRO A 317 22.69 11.69 -11.11
N VAL A 318 23.10 12.57 -12.02
CA VAL A 318 24.45 13.10 -12.11
C VAL A 318 24.50 14.54 -11.63
N TYR A 319 25.61 14.94 -11.02
CA TYR A 319 25.81 16.35 -10.67
C TYR A 319 26.06 17.17 -11.93
N SER A 320 25.28 18.24 -12.12
CA SER A 320 25.52 19.25 -13.15
C SER A 320 26.25 20.44 -12.55
N PRO A 321 27.54 20.67 -12.91
CA PRO A 321 28.26 21.86 -12.48
C PRO A 321 27.63 23.15 -12.99
N TYR A 322 26.93 23.09 -14.13
CA TYR A 322 26.28 24.25 -14.75
C TYR A 322 25.09 24.77 -13.93
N LEU A 323 24.28 23.86 -13.35
CA LEU A 323 23.14 24.22 -12.51
C LEU A 323 23.46 24.20 -11.02
N GLY A 324 24.55 23.54 -10.62
CA GLY A 324 24.82 23.23 -9.22
C GLY A 324 23.83 22.22 -8.62
N LEU A 325 23.12 21.45 -9.47
CA LEU A 325 22.04 20.53 -9.08
C LEU A 325 22.32 19.11 -9.58
N ALA A 326 21.71 18.14 -8.90
CA ALA A 326 21.60 16.78 -9.43
C ALA A 326 20.53 16.75 -10.53
N ILE A 327 20.88 16.23 -11.71
CA ILE A 327 20.00 16.12 -12.87
C ILE A 327 19.99 14.69 -13.39
N GLU A 328 18.96 14.36 -14.16
CA GLU A 328 19.02 13.19 -15.03
C GLU A 328 20.15 13.38 -16.06
N PRO A 329 20.96 12.34 -16.34
CA PRO A 329 22.01 12.44 -17.33
C PRO A 329 21.44 12.73 -18.72
N LEU A 330 22.11 13.65 -19.42
CA LEU A 330 21.69 14.10 -20.74
C LEU A 330 21.89 12.98 -21.76
N LYS A 331 20.94 12.88 -22.70
CA LYS A 331 21.11 12.02 -23.87
C LYS A 331 22.30 12.52 -24.70
N GLU A 332 23.00 11.60 -25.35
CA GLU A 332 24.13 11.93 -26.22
C GLU A 332 23.72 13.00 -27.25
N GLY A 333 24.56 14.02 -27.40
CA GLY A 333 24.33 15.14 -28.32
C GLY A 333 23.51 16.31 -27.75
N PHE A 334 22.92 16.19 -26.56
CA PHE A 334 22.19 17.30 -25.92
C PHE A 334 23.02 18.01 -24.86
N THR A 335 22.89 19.34 -24.80
CA THR A 335 23.39 20.18 -23.71
C THR A 335 22.23 20.81 -22.95
N LEU A 336 22.44 21.21 -21.70
CA LEU A 336 21.41 21.92 -20.92
C LEU A 336 20.95 23.21 -21.61
N LYS A 337 21.89 23.91 -22.25
CA LYS A 337 21.58 25.13 -23.00
C LYS A 337 20.69 24.85 -24.21
N SER A 338 21.02 23.82 -25.00
CA SER A 338 20.19 23.44 -26.16
C SER A 338 18.80 22.92 -25.79
N LEU A 339 18.64 22.34 -24.58
CA LEU A 339 17.33 21.92 -24.08
C LEU A 339 16.50 23.10 -23.54
N PHE A 340 17.17 24.16 -23.08
CA PHE A 340 16.52 25.34 -22.50
C PHE A 340 16.14 26.38 -23.57
N GLU A 341 16.97 26.53 -24.59
CA GLU A 341 16.71 27.48 -25.69
C GLU A 341 15.64 26.94 -26.62
N VAL A 342 14.51 27.66 -26.70
CA VAL A 342 13.47 27.39 -27.69
C VAL A 342 13.99 27.89 -29.04
N GLN A 343 14.23 26.99 -30.00
CA GLN A 343 14.48 27.41 -31.37
C GLN A 343 13.23 28.08 -31.93
N THR A 344 13.19 29.41 -31.90
CA THR A 344 12.21 30.18 -32.67
C THR A 344 12.61 30.08 -34.13
N THR A 345 12.06 29.11 -34.85
CA THR A 345 12.10 29.12 -36.32
C THR A 345 11.48 30.44 -36.79
N SER A 346 12.34 31.32 -37.32
CA SER A 346 11.93 32.51 -38.06
C SER A 346 11.61 32.13 -39.49
#